data_AF-A0A2G6JII0-F1
#
_entry.id   AF-A0A2G6JII0-F1
#
_cell.length_a   1.000
_cell.length_b   1.000
_cell.length_c   1.000
_cell.angle_alpha   90.00
_cell.angle_beta   90.00
_cell.angle_gamma   90.00
#
_symmetry.space_group_name_H-M   'P 1'
#
loop_
_entity.id
_entity.type
_entity.pdbx_description
1 polymer ?
#
loop_
_entity_poly.entity_id
_entity_poly.type
_entity_poly.pdbx_seq_one_letter_code
_entity_poly.pdbx_strand_id
1 'polypeptide(L)'
;MSLAALRTCLLLCLALSASTLNLRAKARHPGAPIFMEMQLFQDRIELRIVGEQEVILPQWLGLELAGYEKNVSAADTQRATKKARAFFEKYGELRLGKQKLSLESFKVDFPESLNYIFQKPGIRLSARFPLTGVPPSVSIRWLNYKGIPALYSEPEIPVTTQWRDQVDFSRLSKNEPEHIWHANKESARARPKITLPPPPPPPTWRLPLLSLGLILVGAIGFALVRGHKRWLFAALPLLSSLATWQIAVVEIPSPFPATITVPLGDEARQLFEQLHKNLYMAFQGDSEEEIYELLAASVCPKLIDELYGEIYESLVLRSEGGAVCTITKLEQLDGGVKDSQSQPPGFEVDWHWRVHGEVSHWGHRHERTNEYRALYQVEHDGRSWKIASVEILSQRRIDQ
;
A
#
# COMPACT_ATOMS: atom_id res chain seq x y z
N MET A 1 -21.40 -27.73 -50.29
CA MET A 1 -20.92 -26.35 -50.03
C MET A 1 -19.39 -26.41 -50.01
N SER A 2 -18.70 -25.69 -50.91
CA SER A 2 -17.25 -25.85 -51.10
C SER A 2 -16.45 -25.06 -50.08
N LEU A 3 -15.25 -25.55 -49.73
CA LEU A 3 -14.29 -24.89 -48.81
C LEU A 3 -13.95 -23.44 -49.22
N ALA A 4 -14.18 -23.06 -50.48
CA ALA A 4 -13.99 -21.69 -50.94
C ALA A 4 -15.06 -20.75 -50.34
N ALA A 5 -16.32 -21.19 -50.22
CA ALA A 5 -17.39 -20.37 -49.63
C ALA A 5 -17.22 -20.17 -48.10
N LEU A 6 -16.61 -21.14 -47.41
CA LEU A 6 -16.31 -21.01 -45.97
C LEU A 6 -15.16 -20.03 -45.71
N ARG A 7 -14.15 -19.96 -46.60
CA ARG A 7 -13.03 -19.01 -46.49
C ARG A 7 -13.46 -17.57 -46.77
N THR A 8 -14.38 -17.34 -47.71
CA THR A 8 -14.89 -15.99 -48.01
C THR A 8 -15.80 -15.46 -46.89
N CYS A 9 -16.56 -16.33 -46.22
CA CYS A 9 -17.34 -15.95 -45.02
C CYS A 9 -16.44 -15.65 -43.81
N LEU A 10 -15.35 -16.40 -43.60
CA LEU A 10 -14.42 -16.12 -42.50
C LEU A 10 -13.64 -14.81 -42.70
N LEU A 11 -13.26 -14.48 -43.93
CA LEU A 11 -12.59 -13.22 -44.27
C LEU A 11 -13.53 -12.01 -44.21
N LEU A 12 -14.83 -12.16 -44.54
CA LEU A 12 -15.80 -11.09 -44.31
C LEU A 12 -16.13 -10.89 -42.83
N CYS A 13 -16.21 -11.95 -42.01
CA CYS A 13 -16.38 -11.81 -40.56
C CYS A 13 -15.14 -11.23 -39.86
N LEU A 14 -13.93 -11.48 -40.37
CA LEU A 14 -12.70 -10.83 -39.90
C LEU A 14 -12.58 -9.37 -40.39
N ALA A 15 -13.09 -9.04 -41.58
CA ALA A 15 -13.13 -7.67 -42.07
C ALA A 15 -14.22 -6.80 -41.39
N LEU A 16 -15.36 -7.39 -41.00
CA LEU A 16 -16.44 -6.72 -40.25
C LEU A 16 -16.17 -6.62 -38.73
N SER A 17 -15.26 -7.44 -38.19
CA SER A 17 -14.73 -7.25 -36.83
C SER A 17 -13.53 -6.30 -36.78
N ALA A 18 -12.83 -6.09 -37.90
CA ALA A 18 -11.76 -5.10 -38.02
C ALA A 18 -12.24 -3.67 -38.36
N SER A 19 -13.50 -3.48 -38.75
CA SER A 19 -14.05 -2.17 -39.17
C SER A 19 -15.17 -1.61 -38.27
N THR A 20 -15.37 -2.20 -37.08
CA THR A 20 -16.20 -1.62 -36.00
C THR A 20 -15.41 -1.18 -34.76
N LEU A 21 -14.08 -1.31 -34.76
CA LEU A 21 -13.20 -0.60 -33.81
C LEU A 21 -12.83 0.77 -34.37
N ASN A 22 -13.81 1.64 -34.52
CA ASN A 22 -13.53 3.06 -34.41
C ASN A 22 -14.71 3.75 -33.72
N LEU A 23 -14.35 4.63 -32.77
CA LEU A 23 -15.22 5.62 -32.14
C LEU A 23 -16.11 5.12 -30.98
N ARG A 24 -15.48 4.62 -29.92
CA ARG A 24 -15.52 5.45 -28.71
C ARG A 24 -14.16 6.08 -28.58
N ALA A 25 -14.04 7.30 -29.10
CA ALA A 25 -13.09 8.24 -28.54
C ALA A 25 -13.36 8.20 -27.04
N LYS A 26 -12.51 7.49 -26.28
CA LYS A 26 -12.42 7.59 -24.83
C LYS A 26 -12.38 9.09 -24.63
N ALA A 27 -13.44 9.68 -24.06
CA ALA A 27 -13.52 11.12 -23.91
C ALA A 27 -12.17 11.54 -23.32
N ARG A 28 -11.35 12.27 -24.09
CA ARG A 28 -10.10 12.79 -23.55
C ARG A 28 -10.58 13.65 -22.40
N HIS A 29 -10.34 13.19 -21.17
CA HIS A 29 -10.74 13.94 -19.99
C HIS A 29 -10.16 15.34 -20.20
N PRO A 30 -10.99 16.40 -20.21
CA PRO A 30 -10.53 17.76 -20.39
C PRO A 30 -9.93 18.17 -19.03
N GLY A 31 -8.81 17.56 -18.67
CA GLY A 31 -8.05 17.93 -17.48
C GLY A 31 -7.68 19.41 -17.58
N ALA A 32 -7.78 20.13 -16.47
CA ALA A 32 -7.33 21.51 -16.41
C ALA A 32 -5.83 21.55 -16.78
N PRO A 33 -5.38 22.48 -17.64
CA PRO A 33 -3.99 22.52 -18.09
C PRO A 33 -3.01 22.85 -16.96
N ILE A 34 -3.51 23.25 -15.78
CA ILE A 34 -2.76 23.43 -14.55
C ILE A 34 -3.61 23.01 -13.35
N PHE A 35 -3.02 22.30 -12.38
CA PHE A 35 -3.62 21.99 -11.09
C PHE A 35 -2.57 22.01 -9.96
N MET A 36 -3.03 21.96 -8.72
CA MET A 36 -2.17 21.87 -7.53
C MET A 36 -2.46 20.61 -6.72
N GLU A 37 -1.41 20.03 -6.16
CA GLU A 37 -1.46 18.96 -5.18
C GLU A 37 -0.79 19.44 -3.90
N MET A 38 -1.51 19.43 -2.78
CA MET A 38 -0.97 19.71 -1.45
C MET A 38 -0.95 18.42 -0.64
N GLN A 39 0.23 17.88 -0.38
CA GLN A 39 0.41 16.69 0.44
C GLN A 39 0.92 17.11 1.83
N LEU A 40 0.18 16.74 2.88
CA LEU A 40 0.54 17.00 4.26
C LEU A 40 1.18 15.77 4.88
N PHE A 41 2.33 15.99 5.51
CA PHE A 41 3.03 15.03 6.34
C PHE A 41 3.07 15.54 7.78
N GLN A 42 3.63 14.74 8.69
CA GLN A 42 3.79 15.17 10.09
C GLN A 42 4.79 16.32 10.25
N ASP A 43 5.83 16.34 9.41
CA ASP A 43 6.99 17.23 9.51
C ASP A 43 7.06 18.27 8.38
N ARG A 44 6.17 18.19 7.38
CA ARG A 44 6.21 19.08 6.21
C ARG A 44 4.90 19.13 5.42
N ILE A 45 4.79 20.15 4.57
CA ILE A 45 3.85 20.22 3.46
C ILE A 45 4.64 20.21 2.15
N GLU A 46 4.21 19.39 1.20
CA GLU A 46 4.67 19.44 -0.18
C GLU A 46 3.55 19.96 -1.07
N LEU A 47 3.77 21.11 -1.69
CA LEU A 47 2.87 21.69 -2.67
C LEU A 47 3.46 21.52 -4.07
N ARG A 48 2.76 20.81 -4.94
CA ARG A 48 3.14 20.61 -6.33
C ARG A 48 2.18 21.36 -7.24
N ILE A 49 2.70 22.11 -8.19
CA ILE A 49 1.93 22.72 -9.26
C ILE A 49 2.33 22.02 -10.54
N VAL A 50 1.35 21.46 -11.23
CA VAL A 50 1.56 20.62 -12.40
C VAL A 50 0.80 21.22 -13.56
N GLY A 51 1.42 21.30 -14.72
CA GLY A 51 0.74 21.76 -15.93
C GLY A 51 1.56 21.64 -17.20
N GLU A 52 1.04 22.19 -18.28
CA GLU A 52 1.70 22.20 -19.59
C GLU A 52 2.84 23.23 -19.66
N GLN A 53 3.97 22.82 -20.27
CA GLN A 53 5.12 23.70 -20.47
C GLN A 53 4.75 24.96 -21.27
N GLU A 54 3.88 24.82 -22.28
CA GLU A 54 3.44 25.91 -23.16
C GLU A 54 2.62 27.00 -22.45
N VAL A 55 2.09 26.69 -21.28
CA VAL A 55 1.40 27.68 -20.44
C VAL A 55 2.37 28.24 -19.41
N ILE A 56 2.97 27.38 -18.59
CA ILE A 56 3.73 27.82 -17.40
C ILE A 56 5.02 28.56 -17.82
N LEU A 57 5.79 28.06 -18.79
CA LEU A 57 7.06 28.67 -19.16
C LEU A 57 6.87 30.11 -19.68
N PRO A 58 6.05 30.38 -20.73
CA PRO A 58 5.93 31.74 -21.24
C PRO A 58 5.03 32.62 -20.37
N GLN A 59 3.89 32.12 -19.87
CA GLN A 59 2.90 32.97 -19.19
C GLN A 59 3.28 33.29 -17.75
N TRP A 60 3.92 32.37 -17.05
CA TRP A 60 4.25 32.52 -15.62
C TRP A 60 5.72 32.88 -15.44
N LEU A 61 6.61 32.15 -16.11
CA LEU A 61 8.05 32.34 -15.93
C LEU A 61 8.65 33.34 -16.91
N GLY A 62 7.96 33.71 -17.98
CA GLY A 62 8.53 34.52 -19.06
C GLY A 62 9.79 33.86 -19.62
N LEU A 63 9.69 32.56 -19.90
CA LEU A 63 10.71 31.73 -20.50
C LEU A 63 10.16 31.11 -21.77
N GLU A 64 10.93 31.20 -22.83
CA GLU A 64 10.76 30.38 -24.02
C GLU A 64 11.96 29.43 -24.05
N LEU A 65 11.68 28.13 -24.02
CA LEU A 65 12.67 27.08 -24.23
C LEU A 65 12.55 26.61 -25.68
N ALA A 66 13.67 26.29 -26.32
CA ALA A 66 13.69 25.89 -27.72
C ALA A 66 13.00 24.52 -27.87
N GLY A 67 11.78 24.52 -28.36
CA GLY A 67 10.92 23.33 -28.35
C GLY A 67 10.49 23.01 -26.91
N TYR A 68 9.21 22.73 -26.70
CA TYR A 68 8.77 22.14 -25.44
C TYR A 68 9.29 20.69 -25.42
N GLU A 69 10.51 20.51 -24.92
CA GLU A 69 11.24 19.26 -25.02
C GLU A 69 11.05 18.39 -23.77
N LYS A 70 11.19 17.07 -23.96
CA LYS A 70 11.18 16.11 -22.86
C LYS A 70 12.40 16.26 -21.96
N ASN A 71 13.54 16.65 -22.54
CA ASN A 71 14.83 16.71 -21.87
C ASN A 71 15.36 18.14 -21.87
N VAL A 72 14.87 18.94 -20.93
CA VAL A 72 15.35 20.31 -20.74
C VAL A 72 16.76 20.28 -20.13
N SER A 73 17.65 21.15 -20.63
CA SER A 73 19.03 21.22 -20.14
C SER A 73 19.09 21.53 -18.63
N ALA A 74 20.16 21.10 -17.95
CA ALA A 74 20.34 21.42 -16.52
C ALA A 74 20.40 22.93 -16.26
N ALA A 75 20.99 23.69 -17.19
CA ALA A 75 21.06 25.15 -17.12
C ALA A 75 19.67 25.81 -17.24
N ASP A 76 18.85 25.34 -18.17
CA ASP A 76 17.47 25.84 -18.33
C ASP A 76 16.58 25.42 -17.16
N THR A 77 16.79 24.21 -16.62
CA THR A 77 16.10 23.75 -15.41
C THR A 77 16.45 24.63 -14.21
N GLN A 78 17.71 25.01 -14.03
CA GLN A 78 18.13 25.93 -12.98
C GLN A 78 17.53 27.34 -13.16
N ARG A 79 17.51 27.84 -14.40
CA ARG A 79 16.90 29.12 -14.77
C ARG A 79 15.39 29.11 -14.51
N ALA A 80 14.70 28.04 -14.90
CA ALA A 80 13.27 27.82 -14.62
C ALA A 80 13.01 27.75 -13.10
N THR A 81 13.84 27.02 -12.35
CA THR A 81 13.73 26.90 -10.89
C THR A 81 13.82 28.26 -10.20
N LYS A 82 14.82 29.08 -10.56
CA LYS A 82 14.98 30.43 -9.99
C LYS A 82 13.76 31.31 -10.26
N LYS A 83 13.26 31.31 -11.50
CA LYS A 83 12.08 32.10 -11.88
C LYS A 83 10.80 31.59 -11.24
N ALA A 84 10.62 30.27 -11.18
CA ALA A 84 9.44 29.64 -10.59
C ALA A 84 9.36 29.86 -9.09
N ARG A 85 10.50 29.84 -8.37
CA ARG A 85 10.55 30.22 -6.95
C ARG A 85 10.09 31.66 -6.74
N ALA A 86 10.68 32.62 -7.47
CA ALA A 86 10.31 34.03 -7.35
C ALA A 86 8.84 34.28 -7.73
N PHE A 87 8.35 33.56 -8.74
CA PHE A 87 6.95 33.59 -9.15
C PHE A 87 6.03 33.05 -8.05
N PHE A 88 6.36 31.91 -7.46
CA PHE A 88 5.61 31.33 -6.35
C PHE A 88 5.58 32.27 -5.15
N GLU A 89 6.71 32.83 -4.73
CA GLU A 89 6.77 33.76 -3.59
C GLU A 89 5.90 35.03 -3.79
N LYS A 90 5.65 35.41 -5.04
CA LYS A 90 4.81 36.55 -5.43
C LYS A 90 3.32 36.23 -5.47
N TYR A 91 2.93 35.05 -5.98
CA TYR A 91 1.54 34.72 -6.28
C TYR A 91 0.92 33.62 -5.43
N GLY A 92 1.75 32.79 -4.78
CA GLY A 92 1.35 31.69 -3.94
C GLY A 92 1.67 31.95 -2.47
N GLU A 93 0.77 31.50 -1.61
CA GLU A 93 0.93 31.64 -0.16
C GLU A 93 0.30 30.45 0.56
N LEU A 94 1.05 29.85 1.49
CA LEU A 94 0.52 28.88 2.45
C LEU A 94 0.52 29.49 3.85
N ARG A 95 -0.55 29.28 4.62
CA ARG A 95 -0.69 29.80 5.98
C ARG A 95 -1.18 28.75 6.98
N LEU A 96 -0.70 28.87 8.21
CA LEU A 96 -1.28 28.25 9.40
C LEU A 96 -1.96 29.34 10.23
N GLY A 97 -3.29 29.41 10.15
CA GLY A 97 -4.05 30.54 10.70
C GLY A 97 -3.59 31.86 10.08
N LYS A 98 -2.97 32.73 10.88
CA LYS A 98 -2.44 34.04 10.43
C LYS A 98 -0.97 34.00 10.00
N GLN A 99 -0.25 32.91 10.27
CA GLN A 99 1.18 32.82 10.01
C GLN A 99 1.43 32.29 8.60
N LYS A 100 2.14 33.08 7.77
CA LYS A 100 2.66 32.62 6.48
C LYS A 100 3.80 31.61 6.70
N LEU A 101 3.71 30.46 6.04
CA LEU A 101 4.78 29.46 6.05
C LEU A 101 5.97 29.90 5.21
N SER A 102 7.16 29.60 5.70
CA SER A 102 8.42 29.87 4.99
C SER A 102 8.76 28.70 4.07
N LEU A 103 9.15 29.02 2.85
CA LEU A 103 9.58 28.05 1.85
C LEU A 103 10.96 27.48 2.21
N GLU A 104 11.05 26.17 2.47
CA GLU A 104 12.31 25.47 2.76
C GLU A 104 13.07 25.17 1.46
N SER A 105 12.38 24.60 0.47
CA SER A 105 13.00 24.25 -0.82
C SER A 105 12.02 24.37 -1.98
N PHE A 106 12.57 24.57 -3.19
CA PHE A 106 11.81 24.68 -4.43
C PHE A 106 12.53 23.98 -5.55
N LYS A 107 11.82 23.16 -6.32
CA LYS A 107 12.35 22.36 -7.43
C LYS A 107 11.46 22.48 -8.67
N VAL A 108 12.06 22.42 -9.85
CA VAL A 108 11.34 22.30 -11.13
C VAL A 108 11.83 21.05 -11.84
N ASP A 109 10.88 20.26 -12.34
CA ASP A 109 11.11 19.02 -13.06
C ASP A 109 10.27 18.98 -14.35
N PHE A 110 10.77 18.25 -15.35
CA PHE A 110 10.11 18.02 -16.64
C PHE A 110 9.85 16.52 -16.84
N PRO A 111 8.92 15.92 -16.06
CA PRO A 111 8.73 14.46 -16.06
C PRO A 111 8.03 13.95 -17.32
N GLU A 112 8.48 12.80 -17.84
CA GLU A 112 7.88 12.17 -19.02
C GLU A 112 6.42 11.73 -18.80
N SER A 113 6.07 11.34 -17.58
CA SER A 113 4.73 10.82 -17.26
C SER A 113 3.62 11.86 -17.45
N LEU A 114 3.93 13.15 -17.34
CA LEU A 114 2.95 14.21 -17.60
C LEU A 114 2.62 14.34 -19.09
N ASN A 115 3.55 13.95 -19.98
CA ASN A 115 3.31 13.99 -21.42
C ASN A 115 2.22 13.02 -21.84
N TYR A 116 2.08 11.91 -21.13
CA TYR A 116 1.01 10.96 -21.36
C TYR A 116 -0.36 11.54 -20.97
N ILE A 117 -0.42 12.27 -19.85
CA ILE A 117 -1.65 12.89 -19.32
C ILE A 117 -2.14 14.01 -20.22
N PHE A 118 -1.29 15.00 -20.44
CA PHE A 118 -1.65 16.22 -21.17
C PHE A 118 -1.54 16.02 -22.69
N GLN A 119 -0.98 14.90 -23.13
CA GLN A 119 -0.60 14.67 -24.53
C GLN A 119 0.35 15.73 -25.07
N LYS A 120 1.02 16.45 -24.15
CA LYS A 120 1.91 17.57 -24.38
C LYS A 120 2.99 17.62 -23.29
N PRO A 121 4.18 18.18 -23.59
CA PRO A 121 5.26 18.40 -22.64
C PRO A 121 4.78 19.02 -21.31
N GLY A 122 4.95 18.29 -20.20
CA GLY A 122 4.57 18.75 -18.86
C GLY A 122 5.71 19.39 -18.08
N ILE A 123 5.36 20.18 -17.07
CA ILE A 123 6.28 20.75 -16.07
C ILE A 123 5.66 20.60 -14.68
N ARG A 124 6.52 20.32 -13.69
CA ARG A 124 6.16 20.23 -12.27
C ARG A 124 7.00 21.23 -11.48
N LEU A 125 6.33 22.07 -10.71
CA LEU A 125 6.93 22.95 -9.70
C LEU A 125 6.66 22.34 -8.34
N SER A 126 7.67 22.13 -7.49
CA SER A 126 7.53 21.50 -6.18
C SER A 126 8.09 22.41 -5.10
N ALA A 127 7.26 22.75 -4.11
CA ALA A 127 7.58 23.61 -2.99
C ALA A 127 7.42 22.84 -1.67
N ARG A 128 8.41 22.92 -0.78
CA ARG A 128 8.41 22.24 0.52
C ARG A 128 8.38 23.26 1.65
N PHE A 129 7.55 23.01 2.66
CA PHE A 129 7.38 23.85 3.84
C PHE A 129 7.49 22.99 5.10
N PRO A 130 8.28 23.38 6.10
CA PRO A 130 8.44 22.59 7.31
C PRO A 130 7.21 22.74 8.22
N LEU A 131 6.88 21.67 8.95
CA LEU A 131 5.86 21.62 10.00
C LEU A 131 6.46 21.06 11.29
N THR A 132 5.87 21.44 12.42
CA THR A 132 6.19 20.90 13.75
C THR A 132 5.16 19.86 14.22
N GLY A 133 4.33 19.37 13.31
CA GLY A 133 3.15 18.54 13.57
C GLY A 133 2.02 18.90 12.62
N VAL A 134 1.03 18.00 12.47
CA VAL A 134 -0.10 18.24 11.57
C VAL A 134 -0.97 19.38 12.11
N PRO A 135 -1.15 20.47 11.36
CA PRO A 135 -1.97 21.59 11.80
C PRO A 135 -3.47 21.27 11.71
N PRO A 136 -4.32 21.91 12.53
CA PRO A 136 -5.77 21.73 12.45
C PRO A 136 -6.37 22.28 11.14
N SER A 137 -5.68 23.23 10.51
CA SER A 137 -6.03 23.76 9.20
C SER A 137 -4.83 24.34 8.47
N VAL A 138 -4.91 24.34 7.13
CA VAL A 138 -3.93 24.96 6.25
C VAL A 138 -4.68 25.80 5.23
N SER A 139 -4.32 27.06 5.08
CA SER A 139 -4.80 27.91 4.00
C SER A 139 -3.83 27.87 2.83
N ILE A 140 -4.37 27.65 1.63
CA ILE A 140 -3.68 27.86 0.37
C ILE A 140 -4.32 29.03 -0.37
N ARG A 141 -3.50 30.00 -0.75
CA ARG A 141 -3.91 31.16 -1.53
C ARG A 141 -3.11 31.28 -2.80
N TRP A 142 -3.79 31.58 -3.90
CA TRP A 142 -3.19 31.77 -5.21
C TRP A 142 -3.77 32.99 -5.92
N LEU A 143 -2.91 33.74 -6.63
CA LEU A 143 -3.29 35.04 -7.21
C LEU A 143 -3.03 35.16 -8.73
N ASN A 144 -2.50 34.13 -9.40
CA ASN A 144 -2.21 34.20 -10.84
C ASN A 144 -2.99 33.16 -11.66
N TYR A 145 -3.88 33.65 -12.52
CA TYR A 145 -4.73 32.83 -13.39
C TYR A 145 -4.40 32.99 -14.88
N LYS A 146 -3.29 33.66 -15.20
CA LYS A 146 -2.90 33.95 -16.59
C LYS A 146 -2.61 32.65 -17.35
N GLY A 147 -3.18 32.50 -18.55
CA GLY A 147 -2.97 31.35 -19.42
C GLY A 147 -3.83 30.13 -19.08
N ILE A 148 -4.69 30.23 -18.07
CA ILE A 148 -5.62 29.15 -17.70
C ILE A 148 -6.94 29.37 -18.46
N PRO A 149 -7.43 28.37 -19.23
CA PRO A 149 -8.70 28.45 -19.91
C PRO A 149 -9.84 28.40 -18.88
N ALA A 150 -10.91 29.15 -19.15
CA ALA A 150 -12.15 29.01 -18.41
C ALA A 150 -12.87 27.73 -18.90
N LEU A 151 -12.89 26.68 -18.08
CA LEU A 151 -13.60 25.43 -18.38
C LEU A 151 -15.12 25.60 -18.21
N TYR A 152 -15.54 26.50 -17.32
CA TYR A 152 -16.94 26.87 -17.09
C TYR A 152 -17.15 28.37 -17.32
N SER A 153 -17.17 29.17 -16.27
CA SER A 153 -17.40 30.61 -16.30
C SER A 153 -16.11 31.43 -16.15
N GLU A 154 -15.15 30.94 -15.38
CA GLU A 154 -13.88 31.61 -15.13
C GLU A 154 -12.71 30.63 -15.05
N PRO A 155 -11.45 31.11 -15.16
CA PRO A 155 -10.29 30.27 -14.94
C PRO A 155 -10.21 29.82 -13.48
N GLU A 156 -10.12 28.51 -13.29
CA GLU A 156 -10.03 27.87 -11.98
C GLU A 156 -8.81 26.96 -11.93
N ILE A 157 -8.20 26.86 -10.75
CA ILE A 157 -7.13 25.91 -10.47
C ILE A 157 -7.66 24.86 -9.51
N PRO A 158 -7.85 23.61 -9.96
CA PRO A 158 -8.16 22.51 -9.06
C PRO A 158 -7.02 22.31 -8.06
N VAL A 159 -7.36 22.14 -6.79
CA VAL A 159 -6.42 21.82 -5.72
C VAL A 159 -6.88 20.53 -5.07
N THR A 160 -6.03 19.52 -5.12
CA THR A 160 -6.19 18.28 -4.35
C THR A 160 -5.35 18.40 -3.09
N THR A 161 -5.97 18.34 -1.92
CA THR A 161 -5.27 18.30 -0.64
C THR A 161 -5.37 16.91 -0.04
N GLN A 162 -4.23 16.31 0.28
CA GLN A 162 -4.16 14.98 0.87
C GLN A 162 -3.47 15.01 2.23
N TRP A 163 -4.12 14.36 3.20
CA TRP A 163 -3.51 13.96 4.46
C TRP A 163 -3.97 12.53 4.78
N ARG A 164 -3.05 11.56 4.74
CA ARG A 164 -3.38 10.13 4.89
C ARG A 164 -4.46 9.68 3.91
N ASP A 165 -5.58 9.18 4.43
CA ASP A 165 -6.78 8.73 3.74
C ASP A 165 -7.75 9.89 3.41
N GLN A 166 -7.56 11.06 4.03
CA GLN A 166 -8.37 12.25 3.75
C GLN A 166 -7.90 12.90 2.45
N VAL A 167 -8.79 12.92 1.46
CA VAL A 167 -8.65 13.70 0.23
C VAL A 167 -9.71 14.77 0.18
N ASP A 168 -9.28 16.02 0.06
CA ASP A 168 -10.13 17.20 -0.09
C ASP A 168 -9.91 17.84 -1.46
N PHE A 169 -11.01 18.26 -2.10
CA PHE A 169 -11.00 18.86 -3.41
C PHE A 169 -11.54 20.27 -3.34
N SER A 170 -10.74 21.24 -3.78
CA SER A 170 -11.15 22.63 -3.90
C SER A 170 -10.78 23.19 -5.27
N ARG A 171 -11.31 24.37 -5.58
CA ARG A 171 -10.96 25.13 -6.76
C ARG A 171 -10.64 26.54 -6.32
N LEU A 172 -9.49 27.05 -6.76
CA LEU A 172 -9.14 28.44 -6.57
C LEU A 172 -9.53 29.22 -7.82
N SER A 173 -10.20 30.35 -7.66
CA SER A 173 -10.56 31.26 -8.75
C SER A 173 -10.15 32.69 -8.41
N LYS A 174 -10.30 33.61 -9.37
CA LYS A 174 -10.02 35.03 -9.11
C LYS A 174 -10.93 35.59 -7.99
N ASN A 175 -12.17 35.10 -7.90
CA ASN A 175 -13.15 35.54 -6.90
C ASN A 175 -12.97 34.81 -5.57
N GLU A 176 -12.54 33.55 -5.62
CA GLU A 176 -12.26 32.71 -4.45
C GLU A 176 -10.79 32.25 -4.48
N PRO A 177 -9.82 33.15 -4.21
CA PRO A 177 -8.40 32.86 -4.38
C PRO A 177 -7.79 32.08 -3.22
N GLU A 178 -8.54 31.81 -2.15
CA GLU A 178 -8.07 31.18 -0.92
C GLU A 178 -8.99 30.03 -0.54
N HIS A 179 -8.40 28.87 -0.24
CA HIS A 179 -9.08 27.70 0.31
C HIS A 179 -8.45 27.33 1.65
N ILE A 180 -9.29 26.99 2.63
CA ILE A 180 -8.85 26.55 3.96
C ILE A 180 -9.20 25.08 4.12
N TRP A 181 -8.18 24.23 4.07
CA TRP A 181 -8.30 22.83 4.41
C TRP A 181 -8.39 22.64 5.92
N HIS A 182 -9.21 21.71 6.38
CA HIS A 182 -9.36 21.34 7.79
C HIS A 182 -9.07 19.85 8.01
N ALA A 183 -8.27 19.58 9.04
CA ALA A 183 -7.96 18.23 9.47
C ALA A 183 -9.22 17.51 9.98
N ASN A 184 -9.56 16.36 9.38
CA ASN A 184 -10.62 15.50 9.89
C ASN A 184 -10.16 14.82 11.20
N LYS A 185 -10.94 14.98 12.27
CA LYS A 185 -10.69 14.35 13.58
C LYS A 185 -10.75 12.81 13.52
N GLU A 186 -11.44 12.23 12.55
CA GLU A 186 -11.50 10.77 12.34
C GLU A 186 -10.27 10.23 11.61
N SER A 187 -9.77 10.91 10.58
CA SER A 187 -8.49 10.60 9.90
C SER A 187 -7.26 10.83 10.80
N ALA A 188 -7.44 11.64 11.85
CA ALA A 188 -6.49 11.77 12.95
C ALA A 188 -6.42 10.54 13.86
N ARG A 189 -7.37 9.57 13.77
CA ARG A 189 -7.31 8.32 14.55
C ARG A 189 -6.03 7.54 14.20
N ALA A 190 -5.58 6.78 15.19
CA ALA A 190 -4.31 6.08 15.17
C ALA A 190 -4.17 5.20 13.92
N ARG A 191 -2.94 5.18 13.37
CA ARG A 191 -2.55 4.30 12.27
C ARG A 191 -3.13 2.91 12.50
N PRO A 192 -3.73 2.27 11.48
CA PRO A 192 -4.09 0.88 11.60
C PRO A 192 -2.83 0.11 11.98
N LYS A 193 -2.85 -0.47 13.18
CA LYS A 193 -1.69 -1.21 13.69
C LYS A 193 -1.58 -2.47 12.85
N ILE A 194 -0.53 -2.56 12.03
CA ILE A 194 -0.17 -3.82 11.40
C ILE A 194 -0.02 -4.83 12.54
N THR A 195 -0.92 -5.80 12.55
CA THR A 195 -0.89 -6.84 13.57
C THR A 195 0.02 -7.90 12.99
N LEU A 196 1.19 -8.06 13.59
CA LEU A 196 2.07 -9.18 13.26
C LEU A 196 1.40 -10.47 13.76
N PRO A 197 1.46 -11.57 12.99
CA PRO A 197 1.13 -12.86 13.57
C PRO A 197 2.06 -13.09 14.77
N PRO A 198 1.53 -13.52 15.93
CA PRO A 198 2.36 -13.78 17.09
C PRO A 198 3.40 -14.86 16.74
N PRO A 199 4.64 -14.74 17.23
CA PRO A 199 5.60 -15.83 17.08
C PRO A 199 5.01 -17.10 17.71
N PRO A 200 5.22 -18.29 17.12
CA PRO A 200 4.75 -19.52 17.71
C PRO A 200 5.31 -19.65 19.14
N PRO A 201 4.51 -20.11 20.11
CA PRO A 201 4.99 -20.28 21.47
C PRO A 201 6.15 -21.30 21.47
N PRO A 202 7.19 -21.09 22.30
CA PRO A 202 8.27 -22.05 22.39
C PRO A 202 7.71 -23.40 22.86
N PRO A 203 8.17 -24.53 22.29
CA PRO A 203 7.69 -25.84 22.70
C PRO A 203 8.01 -26.06 24.19
N THR A 204 7.01 -26.53 24.94
CA THR A 204 7.12 -26.82 26.37
C THR A 204 6.99 -28.31 26.64
N TRP A 205 7.67 -28.79 27.67
CA TRP A 205 7.53 -30.15 28.18
C TRP A 205 6.77 -30.12 29.50
N ARG A 206 5.86 -31.07 29.67
CA ARG A 206 5.10 -31.27 30.91
C ARG A 206 5.79 -32.30 31.80
N LEU A 207 6.35 -31.83 32.91
CA LEU A 207 7.02 -32.68 33.90
C LEU A 207 6.14 -32.88 35.14
N PRO A 208 5.61 -34.09 35.41
CA PRO A 208 4.86 -34.37 36.62
C PRO A 208 5.83 -34.59 37.80
N LEU A 209 6.23 -33.49 38.44
CA LEU A 209 7.26 -33.49 39.48
C LEU A 209 6.90 -34.41 40.66
N LEU A 210 5.62 -34.49 41.01
CA LEU A 210 5.15 -35.34 42.10
C LEU A 210 5.30 -36.83 41.75
N SER A 211 4.93 -37.23 40.53
CA SER A 211 5.12 -38.60 40.05
C SER A 211 6.60 -38.97 39.93
N LEU A 212 7.44 -38.07 39.42
CA LEU A 212 8.90 -38.25 39.38
C LEU A 212 9.49 -38.39 40.79
N GLY A 213 9.05 -37.56 41.74
CA GLY A 213 9.46 -37.61 43.13
C GLY A 213 9.06 -38.93 43.81
N LEU A 214 7.83 -39.40 43.59
CA LEU A 214 7.36 -40.68 44.11
C LEU A 214 8.19 -41.86 43.56
N ILE A 215 8.45 -41.89 42.25
CA ILE A 215 9.30 -42.91 41.64
C ILE A 215 10.71 -42.90 42.25
N LEU A 216 11.29 -41.70 42.45
CA LEU A 216 12.63 -41.57 43.03
C LEU A 216 12.67 -42.08 44.49
N VAL A 217 11.69 -41.70 45.31
CA VAL A 217 11.57 -42.20 46.70
C VAL A 217 11.39 -43.72 46.72
N GLY A 218 10.59 -44.25 45.79
CA GLY A 218 10.42 -45.69 45.61
C GLY A 218 11.72 -46.42 45.27
N ALA A 219 12.48 -45.90 44.31
CA ALA A 219 13.76 -46.46 43.90
C ALA A 219 14.79 -46.45 45.04
N ILE A 220 14.87 -45.36 45.81
CA ILE A 220 15.74 -45.26 46.99
C ILE A 220 15.31 -46.28 48.05
N GLY A 221 14.01 -46.36 48.36
CA GLY A 221 13.47 -47.34 49.31
C GLY A 221 13.74 -48.78 48.88
N PHE A 222 13.61 -49.09 47.60
CA PHE A 222 13.91 -50.40 47.03
C PHE A 222 15.39 -50.77 47.17
N ALA A 223 16.30 -49.81 46.98
CA ALA A 223 17.75 -50.03 47.11
C ALA A 223 18.19 -50.25 48.57
N LEU A 224 17.53 -49.58 49.53
CA LEU A 224 17.89 -49.64 50.95
C LEU A 224 17.26 -50.84 51.69
N VAL A 225 16.08 -51.28 51.28
CA VAL A 225 15.34 -52.35 51.99
C VAL A 225 15.71 -53.73 51.45
N ARG A 226 16.14 -54.63 52.35
CA ARG A 226 16.39 -56.05 52.04
C ARG A 226 15.22 -56.94 52.52
N GLY A 227 14.96 -58.01 51.76
CA GLY A 227 13.96 -59.02 52.12
C GLY A 227 12.70 -59.02 51.24
N HIS A 228 11.77 -59.93 51.54
CA HIS A 228 10.59 -60.20 50.70
C HIS A 228 9.63 -59.01 50.58
N LYS A 229 9.67 -58.01 51.47
CA LYS A 229 8.80 -56.82 51.41
C LYS A 229 9.30 -55.72 50.47
N ARG A 230 10.48 -55.86 49.85
CA ARG A 230 11.05 -54.86 48.92
C ARG A 230 10.12 -54.51 47.76
N TRP A 231 9.26 -55.43 47.34
CA TRP A 231 8.32 -55.20 46.25
C TRP A 231 7.31 -54.09 46.57
N LEU A 232 7.02 -53.81 47.85
CA LEU A 232 6.14 -52.70 48.23
C LEU A 232 6.73 -51.34 47.83
N PHE A 233 8.05 -51.18 47.91
CA PHE A 233 8.78 -49.98 47.48
C PHE A 233 8.93 -49.87 45.96
N ALA A 234 8.59 -50.94 45.21
CA ALA A 234 8.43 -50.87 43.77
C ALA A 234 6.96 -50.64 43.37
N ALA A 235 6.00 -51.34 43.99
CA ALA A 235 4.61 -51.35 43.58
C ALA A 235 3.81 -50.11 44.01
N LEU A 236 3.95 -49.67 45.27
CA LEU A 236 3.22 -48.49 45.76
C LEU A 236 3.60 -47.21 45.01
N PRO A 237 4.90 -46.89 44.82
CA PRO A 237 5.29 -45.67 44.13
C PRO A 237 4.89 -45.66 42.65
N LEU A 238 4.90 -46.83 41.99
CA LEU A 238 4.44 -46.95 40.61
C LEU A 238 2.93 -46.63 40.51
N LEU A 239 2.11 -47.24 41.37
CA LEU A 239 0.67 -46.99 41.45
C LEU A 239 0.36 -45.54 41.82
N SER A 240 1.04 -44.98 42.82
CA SER A 240 0.88 -43.59 43.22
C SER A 240 1.32 -42.63 42.12
N SER A 241 2.43 -42.91 41.42
CA SER A 241 2.90 -42.07 40.31
C SER A 241 1.93 -42.04 39.12
N LEU A 242 1.23 -43.16 38.87
CA LEU A 242 0.19 -43.25 37.86
C LEU A 242 -1.06 -42.47 38.29
N ALA A 243 -1.45 -42.57 39.57
CA ALA A 243 -2.57 -41.83 40.13
C ALA A 243 -2.32 -40.31 40.16
N THR A 244 -1.06 -39.88 40.29
CA THR A 244 -0.69 -38.46 40.42
C THR A 244 -0.10 -37.86 39.15
N TRP A 245 -0.13 -38.56 38.01
CA TRP A 245 0.52 -38.14 36.76
C TRP A 245 0.05 -36.76 36.23
N GLN A 246 -1.16 -36.32 36.58
CA GLN A 246 -1.68 -34.98 36.23
C GLN A 246 -1.51 -33.93 37.35
N ILE A 247 -0.94 -34.28 38.50
CA ILE A 247 -0.85 -33.42 39.69
C ILE A 247 0.55 -32.81 39.79
N ALA A 248 0.61 -31.49 40.02
CA ALA A 248 1.86 -30.73 40.09
C ALA A 248 2.74 -30.87 38.84
N VAL A 249 2.10 -30.77 37.66
CA VAL A 249 2.78 -30.71 36.37
C VAL A 249 3.39 -29.31 36.20
N VAL A 250 4.68 -29.25 35.94
CA VAL A 250 5.39 -28.01 35.61
C VAL A 250 5.71 -28.01 34.12
N GLU A 251 5.43 -26.89 33.47
CA GLU A 251 5.79 -26.65 32.07
C GLU A 251 7.19 -26.04 32.02
N ILE A 252 8.14 -26.76 31.43
CA ILE A 252 9.51 -26.26 31.22
C ILE A 252 9.77 -25.99 29.73
N PRO A 253 10.61 -25.00 29.37
CA PRO A 253 11.04 -24.81 27.99
C PRO A 253 11.75 -26.04 27.45
N SER A 254 11.47 -26.43 26.20
CA SER A 254 12.14 -27.54 25.52
C SER A 254 13.66 -27.30 25.44
N PRO A 255 14.50 -28.27 25.81
CA PRO A 255 15.95 -28.19 25.62
C PRO A 255 16.39 -28.45 24.16
N PHE A 256 15.46 -28.83 23.28
CA PHE A 256 15.71 -29.10 21.86
C PHE A 256 15.29 -27.91 20.98
N PRO A 257 15.96 -27.67 19.83
CA PRO A 257 15.56 -26.63 18.89
C PRO A 257 14.10 -26.83 18.48
N ALA A 258 13.33 -25.74 18.49
CA ALA A 258 11.93 -25.78 18.11
C ALA A 258 11.79 -26.22 16.65
N THR A 259 11.07 -27.30 16.41
CA THR A 259 10.62 -27.64 15.07
C THR A 259 9.52 -26.66 14.69
N ILE A 260 9.69 -25.93 13.59
CA ILE A 260 8.64 -25.07 13.07
C ILE A 260 7.47 -25.96 12.63
N THR A 261 6.35 -25.86 13.33
CA THR A 261 5.10 -26.51 12.96
C THR A 261 4.39 -25.65 11.93
N VAL A 262 4.15 -26.21 10.74
CA VAL A 262 3.36 -25.58 9.68
C VAL A 262 1.89 -25.54 10.13
N PRO A 263 1.24 -24.36 10.19
CA PRO A 263 -0.19 -24.24 10.43
C PRO A 263 -0.99 -25.01 9.38
N LEU A 264 -2.14 -25.57 9.76
CA LEU A 264 -2.98 -26.36 8.85
C LEU A 264 -4.43 -25.87 8.89
N GLY A 265 -5.15 -26.10 7.79
CA GLY A 265 -6.58 -25.79 7.68
C GLY A 265 -6.93 -24.35 8.07
N ASP A 266 -7.83 -24.19 9.04
CA ASP A 266 -8.32 -22.88 9.49
C ASP A 266 -7.21 -22.00 10.12
N GLU A 267 -6.22 -22.59 10.77
CA GLU A 267 -5.10 -21.84 11.37
C GLU A 267 -4.23 -21.19 10.28
N ALA A 268 -3.89 -21.96 9.24
CA ALA A 268 -3.17 -21.45 8.08
C ALA A 268 -3.97 -20.39 7.33
N ARG A 269 -5.29 -20.57 7.21
CA ARG A 269 -6.18 -19.60 6.58
C ARG A 269 -6.19 -18.28 7.35
N GLN A 270 -6.39 -18.31 8.67
CA GLN A 270 -6.42 -17.09 9.49
C GLN A 270 -5.08 -16.35 9.47
N LEU A 271 -3.97 -17.10 9.54
CA LEU A 271 -2.63 -16.55 9.39
C LEU A 271 -2.47 -15.84 8.04
N PHE A 272 -2.86 -16.50 6.95
CA PHE A 272 -2.79 -15.92 5.62
C PHE A 272 -3.70 -14.69 5.47
N GLU A 273 -4.94 -14.74 5.97
CA GLU A 273 -5.87 -13.60 5.94
C GLU A 273 -5.27 -12.35 6.61
N GLN A 274 -4.56 -12.56 7.73
CA GLN A 274 -3.86 -11.48 8.42
C GLN A 274 -2.69 -10.91 7.60
N LEU A 275 -1.84 -11.78 7.03
CA LEU A 275 -0.73 -11.37 6.16
C LEU A 275 -1.23 -10.63 4.91
N HIS A 276 -2.25 -11.16 4.26
CA HIS A 276 -2.87 -10.60 3.05
C HIS A 276 -3.58 -9.27 3.32
N LYS A 277 -4.24 -9.12 4.49
CA LYS A 277 -4.77 -7.82 4.90
C LYS A 277 -3.65 -6.81 5.10
N ASN A 278 -2.57 -7.19 5.80
CA ASN A 278 -1.43 -6.31 6.05
C ASN A 278 -0.76 -5.83 4.75
N LEU A 279 -0.69 -6.67 3.72
CA LEU A 279 -0.19 -6.30 2.38
C LEU A 279 -0.88 -5.04 1.82
N TYR A 280 -2.21 -5.00 1.84
CA TYR A 280 -2.97 -3.84 1.37
C TYR A 280 -2.93 -2.66 2.36
N MET A 281 -2.88 -2.94 3.67
CA MET A 281 -2.78 -1.88 4.68
C MET A 281 -1.43 -1.15 4.65
N ALA A 282 -0.36 -1.79 4.17
CA ALA A 282 0.95 -1.18 4.05
C ALA A 282 0.94 0.06 3.13
N PHE A 283 0.07 0.10 2.12
CA PHE A 283 -0.09 1.25 1.22
C PHE A 283 -0.77 2.46 1.87
N GLN A 284 -1.14 2.38 3.14
CA GLN A 284 -1.54 3.54 3.94
C GLN A 284 -0.35 4.25 4.62
N GLY A 285 0.88 3.80 4.36
CA GLY A 285 2.10 4.48 4.82
C GLY A 285 2.21 5.91 4.29
N ASP A 286 2.79 6.81 5.10
CA ASP A 286 2.90 8.23 4.76
C ASP A 286 4.06 8.50 3.77
N SER A 287 4.96 7.54 3.57
CA SER A 287 6.12 7.61 2.68
C SER A 287 6.41 6.28 2.00
N GLU A 288 7.17 6.29 0.91
CA GLU A 288 7.60 5.07 0.24
C GLU A 288 8.41 4.18 1.18
N GLU A 289 9.36 4.76 1.92
CA GLU A 289 10.17 4.04 2.91
C GLU A 289 9.29 3.35 3.96
N GLU A 290 8.27 4.05 4.47
CA GLU A 290 7.32 3.46 5.42
C GLU A 290 6.49 2.34 4.80
N ILE A 291 6.05 2.47 3.53
CA ILE A 291 5.34 1.39 2.84
C ILE A 291 6.23 0.13 2.77
N TYR A 292 7.51 0.29 2.43
CA TYR A 292 8.46 -0.83 2.39
C TYR A 292 8.65 -1.50 3.75
N GLU A 293 8.80 -0.71 4.82
CA GLU A 293 8.89 -1.23 6.20
C GLU A 293 7.64 -2.02 6.60
N LEU A 294 6.46 -1.49 6.26
CA LEU A 294 5.17 -2.12 6.55
C LEU A 294 4.96 -3.39 5.71
N LEU A 295 5.37 -3.42 4.45
CA LEU A 295 5.34 -4.62 3.61
C LEU A 295 6.24 -5.72 4.18
N ALA A 296 7.44 -5.36 4.65
CA ALA A 296 8.40 -6.30 5.22
C ALA A 296 7.88 -7.06 6.44
N ALA A 297 6.82 -6.56 7.09
CA ALA A 297 6.13 -7.23 8.19
C ALA A 297 5.38 -8.50 7.77
N SER A 298 4.95 -8.61 6.51
CA SER A 298 4.09 -9.71 6.03
C SER A 298 4.58 -10.34 4.73
N VAL A 299 5.58 -9.75 4.08
CA VAL A 299 6.12 -10.16 2.79
C VAL A 299 7.61 -10.43 2.91
N CYS A 300 8.10 -11.48 2.25
CA CYS A 300 9.52 -11.77 2.16
C CYS A 300 10.26 -10.66 1.39
N PRO A 301 11.47 -10.23 1.82
CA PRO A 301 12.19 -9.12 1.19
C PRO A 301 12.35 -9.23 -0.33
N LYS A 302 12.54 -10.45 -0.85
CA LYS A 302 12.68 -10.75 -2.29
C LYS A 302 11.45 -10.39 -3.12
N LEU A 303 10.27 -10.29 -2.50
CA LEU A 303 8.97 -10.08 -3.17
C LEU A 303 8.46 -8.64 -3.00
N ILE A 304 9.09 -7.83 -2.14
CA ILE A 304 8.60 -6.48 -1.83
C ILE A 304 8.59 -5.59 -3.06
N ASP A 305 9.67 -5.55 -3.83
CA ASP A 305 9.78 -4.67 -5.01
C ASP A 305 8.73 -5.01 -6.07
N GLU A 306 8.52 -6.32 -6.31
CA GLU A 306 7.54 -6.83 -7.27
C GLU A 306 6.10 -6.50 -6.83
N LEU A 307 5.74 -6.83 -5.60
CA LEU A 307 4.40 -6.54 -5.06
C LEU A 307 4.14 -5.05 -4.93
N TYR A 308 5.16 -4.26 -4.57
CA TYR A 308 5.07 -2.81 -4.58
C TYR A 308 4.73 -2.34 -5.99
N GLY A 309 5.52 -2.75 -6.99
CA GLY A 309 5.28 -2.41 -8.39
C GLY A 309 3.89 -2.82 -8.87
N GLU A 310 3.46 -4.06 -8.64
CA GLU A 310 2.19 -4.59 -9.14
C GLU A 310 0.96 -3.97 -8.46
N ILE A 311 0.98 -3.85 -7.13
CA ILE A 311 -0.13 -3.23 -6.40
C ILE A 311 -0.17 -1.73 -6.68
N TYR A 312 0.99 -1.08 -6.77
CA TYR A 312 1.08 0.33 -7.18
C TYR A 312 0.60 0.51 -8.63
N GLU A 313 0.97 -0.34 -9.57
CA GLU A 313 0.51 -0.22 -10.97
C GLU A 313 -0.99 -0.53 -11.11
N SER A 314 -1.52 -1.50 -10.36
CA SER A 314 -2.93 -1.91 -10.46
C SER A 314 -3.90 -1.03 -9.66
N LEU A 315 -3.48 -0.48 -8.52
CA LEU A 315 -4.29 0.46 -7.71
C LEU A 315 -3.96 1.92 -8.01
N VAL A 316 -2.67 2.25 -8.07
CA VAL A 316 -2.17 3.63 -8.19
C VAL A 316 -1.97 4.06 -9.66
N LEU A 317 -2.08 3.12 -10.62
CA LEU A 317 -2.11 3.38 -12.08
C LEU A 317 -1.18 4.52 -12.47
N ARG A 318 0.09 4.16 -12.68
CA ARG A 318 1.19 5.01 -13.14
C ARG A 318 0.82 5.75 -14.44
N SER A 319 -0.01 6.79 -14.36
CA SER A 319 -0.25 7.69 -15.48
C SER A 319 -1.02 8.96 -15.17
N GLU A 320 -1.47 9.26 -13.95
CA GLU A 320 -2.18 10.52 -13.69
C GLU A 320 -1.56 11.21 -12.47
N GLY A 321 -0.57 12.08 -12.71
CA GLY A 321 0.05 12.92 -11.69
C GLY A 321 -1.04 13.60 -10.87
N GLY A 322 -1.15 13.18 -9.61
CA GLY A 322 -2.15 13.67 -8.66
C GLY A 322 -3.30 12.71 -8.36
N ALA A 323 -3.26 11.48 -8.88
CA ALA A 323 -4.18 10.42 -8.47
C ALA A 323 -3.79 9.85 -7.11
N VAL A 324 -4.68 10.02 -6.13
CA VAL A 324 -4.61 9.38 -4.81
C VAL A 324 -5.52 8.16 -4.84
N CYS A 325 -4.97 6.97 -4.57
CA CYS A 325 -5.77 5.77 -4.40
C CYS A 325 -5.95 5.45 -2.92
N THR A 326 -7.20 5.35 -2.48
CA THR A 326 -7.54 4.88 -1.13
C THR A 326 -8.24 3.54 -1.25
N ILE A 327 -7.72 2.52 -0.60
CA ILE A 327 -8.39 1.22 -0.48
C ILE A 327 -9.53 1.38 0.54
N THR A 328 -10.76 1.17 0.12
CA THR A 328 -11.95 1.36 0.96
C THR A 328 -12.42 0.05 1.59
N LYS A 329 -12.29 -1.07 0.88
CA LYS A 329 -12.72 -2.38 1.36
C LYS A 329 -11.94 -3.50 0.68
N LEU A 330 -11.57 -4.52 1.46
CA LEU A 330 -11.12 -5.81 0.97
C LEU A 330 -12.25 -6.82 1.18
N GLU A 331 -12.76 -7.40 0.09
CA GLU A 331 -13.82 -8.41 0.12
C GLU A 331 -13.24 -9.76 -0.28
N GLN A 332 -13.28 -10.71 0.64
CA GLN A 332 -12.90 -12.09 0.38
C GLN A 332 -14.07 -12.82 -0.28
N LEU A 333 -13.79 -13.53 -1.37
CA LEU A 333 -14.81 -14.27 -2.12
C LEU A 333 -14.75 -15.76 -1.80
N ASP A 334 -13.61 -16.39 -2.10
CA ASP A 334 -13.34 -17.80 -1.81
C ASP A 334 -11.83 -18.02 -1.67
N GLY A 335 -11.44 -19.17 -1.16
CA GLY A 335 -10.04 -19.55 -1.10
C GLY A 335 -9.80 -20.75 -0.20
N GLY A 336 -8.76 -21.51 -0.51
CA GLY A 336 -8.41 -22.74 0.18
C GLY A 336 -6.92 -22.81 0.46
N VAL A 337 -6.58 -23.25 1.66
CA VAL A 337 -5.20 -23.64 1.99
C VAL A 337 -4.96 -25.01 1.39
N LYS A 338 -3.87 -25.14 0.66
CA LYS A 338 -3.34 -26.44 0.22
C LYS A 338 -2.15 -26.77 1.10
N ASP A 339 -2.22 -27.95 1.72
CA ASP A 339 -1.10 -28.46 2.50
C ASP A 339 0.10 -28.69 1.58
N SER A 340 1.19 -27.98 1.84
CA SER A 340 2.42 -28.10 1.06
C SER A 340 3.61 -28.07 2.02
N GLN A 341 4.06 -29.25 2.47
CA GLN A 341 5.28 -29.33 3.25
C GLN A 341 6.49 -29.05 2.34
N SER A 342 6.99 -27.83 2.41
CA SER A 342 8.15 -27.35 1.65
C SER A 342 9.36 -27.14 2.57
N GLN A 343 10.55 -26.98 1.96
CA GLN A 343 11.70 -26.41 2.64
C GLN A 343 12.04 -25.06 1.98
N PRO A 344 11.98 -23.93 2.71
CA PRO A 344 11.64 -23.79 4.14
C PRO A 344 10.18 -24.15 4.47
N PRO A 345 9.83 -24.42 5.75
CA PRO A 345 8.46 -24.77 6.15
C PRO A 345 7.45 -23.74 5.64
N GLY A 346 6.40 -24.21 4.97
CA GLY A 346 5.48 -23.37 4.23
C GLY A 346 4.13 -24.04 3.97
N PHE A 347 3.22 -23.29 3.36
CA PHE A 347 1.96 -23.79 2.82
C PHE A 347 1.53 -22.92 1.63
N GLU A 348 0.65 -23.46 0.77
CA GLU A 348 0.13 -22.74 -0.40
C GLU A 348 -1.33 -22.32 -0.15
N VAL A 349 -1.75 -21.20 -0.74
CA VAL A 349 -3.12 -20.70 -0.64
C VAL A 349 -3.62 -20.31 -2.02
N ASP A 350 -4.73 -20.90 -2.47
CA ASP A 350 -5.53 -20.37 -3.59
C ASP A 350 -6.48 -19.33 -3.02
N TRP A 351 -6.37 -18.09 -3.49
CA TRP A 351 -7.10 -16.96 -2.93
C TRP A 351 -7.87 -16.20 -3.99
N HIS A 352 -9.14 -15.90 -3.73
CA HIS A 352 -10.03 -15.11 -4.59
C HIS A 352 -10.63 -13.96 -3.79
N TRP A 353 -10.37 -12.72 -4.24
CA TRP A 353 -10.78 -11.53 -3.50
C TRP A 353 -11.08 -10.36 -4.43
N ARG A 354 -11.74 -9.34 -3.87
CA ARG A 354 -11.97 -8.04 -4.47
C ARG A 354 -11.33 -6.96 -3.64
N VAL A 355 -10.70 -6.02 -4.34
CA VAL A 355 -10.21 -4.77 -3.78
C VAL A 355 -11.13 -3.68 -4.28
N HIS A 356 -11.82 -3.05 -3.35
CA HIS A 356 -12.55 -1.81 -3.58
C HIS A 356 -11.63 -0.66 -3.23
N GLY A 357 -11.43 0.22 -4.20
CA GLY A 357 -10.62 1.40 -4.06
C GLY A 357 -11.33 2.60 -4.63
N GLU A 358 -10.84 3.74 -4.23
CA GLU A 358 -11.27 5.02 -4.71
C GLU A 358 -10.05 5.72 -5.29
N VAL A 359 -10.16 6.18 -6.54
CA VAL A 359 -9.11 6.95 -7.20
C VAL A 359 -9.60 8.39 -7.33
N SER A 360 -8.89 9.26 -6.64
CA SER A 360 -9.20 10.67 -6.52
C SER A 360 -8.18 11.48 -7.32
N HIS A 361 -8.62 12.17 -8.37
CA HIS A 361 -7.75 13.02 -9.20
C HIS A 361 -8.53 14.21 -9.76
N TRP A 362 -7.85 15.35 -9.93
CA TRP A 362 -8.36 16.55 -10.61
C TRP A 362 -9.79 16.96 -10.19
N GLY A 363 -10.04 17.05 -8.88
CA GLY A 363 -11.31 17.56 -8.36
C GLY A 363 -12.50 16.59 -8.45
N HIS A 364 -12.27 15.32 -8.76
CA HIS A 364 -13.32 14.29 -8.78
C HIS A 364 -12.76 12.91 -8.39
N ARG A 365 -13.69 11.98 -8.17
CA ARG A 365 -13.46 10.71 -7.51
C ARG A 365 -14.08 9.60 -8.33
N HIS A 366 -13.33 8.53 -8.55
CA HIS A 366 -13.80 7.32 -9.22
C HIS A 366 -13.71 6.15 -8.28
N GLU A 367 -14.81 5.44 -8.09
CA GLU A 367 -14.76 4.13 -7.45
C GLU A 367 -14.25 3.09 -8.45
N ARG A 368 -13.43 2.18 -7.96
CA ARG A 368 -12.88 1.06 -8.74
C ARG A 368 -12.99 -0.20 -7.91
N THR A 369 -13.48 -1.27 -8.53
CA THR A 369 -13.43 -2.60 -7.95
C THR A 369 -12.62 -3.50 -8.87
N ASN A 370 -11.56 -4.09 -8.33
CA ASN A 370 -10.74 -5.08 -9.04
C ASN A 370 -10.92 -6.42 -8.35
N GLU A 371 -11.21 -7.47 -9.12
CA GLU A 371 -11.28 -8.84 -8.65
C GLU A 371 -10.03 -9.60 -9.10
N TYR A 372 -9.44 -10.34 -8.16
CA TYR A 372 -8.18 -11.07 -8.34
C TYR A 372 -8.34 -12.50 -7.87
N ARG A 373 -7.70 -13.43 -8.58
CA ARG A 373 -7.43 -14.77 -8.08
C ARG A 373 -5.95 -15.06 -8.21
N ALA A 374 -5.34 -15.63 -7.17
CA ALA A 374 -3.92 -15.91 -7.14
C ALA A 374 -3.58 -17.16 -6.33
N LEU A 375 -2.42 -17.76 -6.63
CA LEU A 375 -1.77 -18.72 -5.76
C LEU A 375 -0.69 -18.00 -4.95
N TYR A 376 -0.73 -18.15 -3.63
CA TYR A 376 0.26 -17.62 -2.73
C TYR A 376 1.05 -18.76 -2.09
N GLN A 377 2.33 -18.52 -1.84
CA GLN A 377 3.12 -19.36 -0.96
C GLN A 377 3.46 -18.58 0.31
N VAL A 378 3.20 -19.17 1.47
CA VAL A 378 3.61 -18.64 2.76
C VAL A 378 4.77 -19.50 3.27
N GLU A 379 5.85 -18.87 3.71
CA GLU A 379 7.02 -19.54 4.26
C GLU A 379 7.38 -18.95 5.62
N HIS A 380 7.99 -19.76 6.49
CA HIS A 380 8.61 -19.29 7.71
C HIS A 380 10.07 -18.93 7.46
N ASP A 381 10.43 -17.65 7.59
CA ASP A 381 11.78 -17.13 7.31
C ASP A 381 12.81 -17.37 8.44
N GLY A 382 12.41 -18.15 9.45
CA GLY A 382 13.19 -18.39 10.68
C GLY A 382 12.83 -17.45 11.83
N ARG A 383 12.06 -16.39 11.57
CA ARG A 383 11.53 -15.46 12.60
C ARG A 383 10.02 -15.36 12.58
N SER A 384 9.42 -15.36 11.40
CA SER A 384 8.00 -15.10 11.19
C SER A 384 7.49 -15.74 9.91
N TRP A 385 6.19 -15.97 9.86
CA TRP A 385 5.49 -16.37 8.64
C TRP A 385 5.30 -15.17 7.72
N LYS A 386 5.62 -15.35 6.43
CA LYS A 386 5.54 -14.30 5.41
C LYS A 386 5.09 -14.85 4.08
N ILE A 387 4.46 -13.99 3.28
CA ILE A 387 4.16 -14.25 1.88
C ILE A 387 5.49 -14.27 1.12
N ALA A 388 5.83 -15.43 0.55
CA ALA A 388 7.10 -15.69 -0.11
C ALA A 388 7.02 -15.64 -1.64
N SER A 389 5.83 -15.91 -2.20
CA SER A 389 5.52 -15.75 -3.61
C SER A 389 4.03 -15.48 -3.82
N VAL A 390 3.72 -14.88 -4.97
CA VAL A 390 2.36 -14.73 -5.50
C VAL A 390 2.39 -15.06 -6.99
N GLU A 391 1.38 -15.77 -7.46
CA GLU A 391 1.12 -16.00 -8.88
C GLU A 391 -0.32 -15.56 -9.16
N ILE A 392 -0.49 -14.41 -9.82
CA ILE A 392 -1.82 -13.94 -10.23
C ILE A 392 -2.36 -14.83 -11.35
N LEU A 393 -3.40 -15.60 -11.04
CA LEU A 393 -4.10 -16.48 -11.99
C LEU A 393 -5.11 -15.71 -12.84
N SER A 394 -5.77 -14.71 -12.26
CA SER A 394 -6.64 -13.80 -13.02
C SER A 394 -6.77 -12.45 -12.33
N GLN A 395 -6.90 -11.41 -13.14
CA GLN A 395 -7.17 -10.05 -12.71
C GLN A 395 -8.22 -9.46 -13.64
N ARG A 396 -9.31 -8.95 -13.08
CA ARG A 396 -10.36 -8.28 -13.86
C ARG A 396 -10.88 -7.06 -13.13
N ARG A 397 -11.05 -5.98 -13.88
CA ARG A 397 -11.78 -4.80 -13.40
C ARG A 397 -13.28 -5.09 -13.48
N ILE A 398 -13.97 -4.86 -12.38
CA ILE A 398 -15.43 -4.95 -12.32
C ILE A 398 -15.94 -3.52 -12.40
N ASP A 399 -16.24 -3.09 -13.62
CA ASP A 399 -16.94 -1.83 -13.86
C ASP A 399 -18.39 -1.98 -13.36
N GLN A 400 -18.87 -0.97 -12.63
CA GLN A 400 -20.28 -0.84 -12.29
C GLN A 400 -21.08 -0.23 -13.44
#